data_AF-A0A0N9K2E9-F1
#
_entry.id   AF-A0A0N9K2E9-F1
#
_cell.length_a   1.000
_cell.length_b   1.000
_cell.length_c   1.000
_cell.angle_alpha   90.00
_cell.angle_beta   90.00
_cell.angle_gamma   90.00
#
_symmetry.space_group_name_H-M   'P 1'
#
loop_
_entity.id
_entity.type
_entity.pdbx_description
1 polymer ?
#
loop_
_entity_poly.entity_id
_entity_poly.type
_entity_poly.pdbx_seq_one_letter_code
_entity_poly.pdbx_strand_id
1 'polypeptide(L)'
;MRRIVAVFALCLVFGVYQARSATLDDDEEQEKMKKYKEECIPETGVERSYVDDAELGILRLDEKLACYAACMMKKVGVMRADGSINDEVAISKIPSGINQEKATEVFHKCKRVPSKNHCLKAGLMAKCFVDNQDYVLGD
;
A
#
# COMPACT_ATOMS: atom_id res chain seq x y z
N MET A 1 -8.66 -13.04 13.62
CA MET A 1 -9.53 -12.57 14.73
C MET A 1 -8.97 -12.79 16.15
N ARG A 2 -8.26 -13.90 16.45
CA ARG A 2 -7.73 -14.15 17.80
C ARG A 2 -6.37 -13.48 18.11
N ARG A 3 -5.67 -12.96 17.10
CA ARG A 3 -4.44 -12.15 17.26
C ARG A 3 -4.69 -10.63 17.19
N ILE A 4 -5.65 -10.19 16.38
CA ILE A 4 -6.04 -8.77 16.27
C ILE A 4 -6.65 -8.26 17.59
N VAL A 5 -7.40 -9.09 18.32
CA VAL A 5 -7.93 -8.73 19.65
C VAL A 5 -6.81 -8.58 20.70
N ALA A 6 -5.69 -9.30 20.55
CA ALA A 6 -4.53 -9.15 21.43
C ALA A 6 -3.73 -7.86 21.13
N VAL A 7 -3.71 -7.41 19.87
CA VAL A 7 -3.02 -6.18 19.45
C VAL A 7 -3.84 -4.93 19.81
N PHE A 8 -5.17 -4.98 19.68
CA PHE A 8 -6.05 -3.84 19.99
C PHE A 8 -6.31 -3.63 21.50
N ALA A 9 -6.15 -4.66 22.33
CA ALA A 9 -6.34 -4.56 23.78
C ALA A 9 -5.10 -4.05 24.55
N LEU A 10 -3.96 -3.85 23.88
CA LEU A 10 -2.69 -3.45 24.51
C LEU A 10 -2.24 -2.01 24.22
N CYS A 11 -3.05 -1.22 23.51
CA CYS A 11 -2.76 0.20 23.22
C CYS A 11 -3.27 1.19 24.28
N LEU A 12 -3.76 0.73 25.44
CA LEU A 12 -4.14 1.62 26.55
C LEU A 12 -3.11 1.70 27.69
N VAL A 13 -1.93 1.04 27.58
CA VAL A 13 -0.91 1.09 28.65
C VAL A 13 0.54 1.29 28.16
N PHE A 14 0.82 1.32 26.85
CA PHE A 14 2.20 1.44 26.34
C PHE A 14 2.46 2.77 25.62
N GLY A 15 2.54 3.85 26.38
CA GLY A 15 3.14 5.11 25.92
C GLY A 15 4.66 5.04 25.71
N VAL A 16 5.32 3.86 25.85
CA VAL A 16 6.81 3.74 25.87
C VAL A 16 7.38 2.41 25.30
N TYR A 17 6.63 1.51 24.67
CA TYR A 17 7.21 0.30 24.01
C TYR A 17 6.40 0.00 22.74
N GLN A 18 6.84 0.16 21.49
CA GLN A 18 8.19 0.13 20.93
C GLN A 18 8.36 1.27 19.92
N ALA A 19 9.22 2.23 20.25
CA ALA A 19 9.97 2.97 19.26
C ALA A 19 10.87 1.98 18.49
N ARG A 20 10.33 1.31 17.48
CA ARG A 20 11.13 0.55 16.52
C ARG A 20 11.59 1.55 15.45
N SER A 21 12.61 2.33 15.81
CA SER A 21 13.35 3.25 14.94
C SER A 21 12.49 4.03 13.94
N ALA A 22 11.80 5.08 14.39
CA ALA A 22 11.46 6.17 13.47
C ALA A 22 12.79 6.88 13.15
N THR A 23 13.36 6.56 12.00
CA THR A 23 14.49 7.32 11.47
C THR A 23 13.95 8.60 10.84
N LEU A 24 14.74 9.68 10.78
CA LEU A 24 14.34 10.93 10.11
C LEU A 24 13.91 10.69 8.66
N ASP A 25 14.44 9.63 8.03
CA ASP A 25 14.09 9.20 6.68
C ASP A 25 12.64 8.67 6.60
N ASP A 26 12.16 7.98 7.64
CA ASP A 26 10.77 7.47 7.69
C ASP A 26 9.76 8.63 7.75
N ASP A 27 10.09 9.71 8.48
CA ASP A 27 9.23 10.90 8.57
C ASP A 27 9.13 11.61 7.22
N GLU A 28 10.24 11.75 6.48
CA GLU A 28 10.23 12.36 5.15
C GLU A 28 9.42 11.52 4.14
N GLU A 29 9.57 10.20 4.17
CA GLU A 29 8.79 9.31 3.31
C GLU A 29 7.29 9.34 3.64
N GLN A 30 6.93 9.37 4.93
CA GLN A 30 5.53 9.51 5.36
C GLN A 30 4.93 10.84 4.89
N GLU A 31 5.65 11.96 5.03
CA GLU A 31 5.19 13.26 4.54
C GLU A 31 5.01 13.27 3.02
N LYS A 32 5.90 12.61 2.26
CA LYS A 32 5.71 12.41 0.81
C LYS A 32 4.44 11.61 0.52
N MET A 33 4.19 10.52 1.24
CA MET A 33 2.98 9.71 1.02
C MET A 33 1.71 10.48 1.34
N LYS A 34 1.69 11.26 2.44
CA LYS A 34 0.57 12.16 2.78
C LYS A 34 0.34 13.19 1.68
N LYS A 35 1.41 13.82 1.19
CA LYS A 35 1.33 14.77 0.07
C LYS A 35 0.75 14.12 -1.18
N TYR A 36 1.21 12.94 -1.55
CA TYR A 36 0.70 12.22 -2.70
C TYR A 36 -0.78 11.83 -2.53
N LYS A 37 -1.20 11.41 -1.34
CA LYS A 37 -2.61 11.18 -1.01
C LYS A 37 -3.45 12.42 -1.26
N GLU A 38 -3.06 13.56 -0.71
CA GLU A 38 -3.78 14.83 -0.87
C GLU A 38 -3.79 15.35 -2.31
N GLU A 39 -2.81 15.00 -3.13
CA GLU A 39 -2.81 15.30 -4.57
C GLU A 39 -3.68 14.32 -5.38
N CYS A 40 -3.62 13.02 -5.08
CA CYS A 40 -4.30 11.98 -5.85
C CYS A 40 -5.81 11.93 -5.60
N ILE A 41 -6.28 12.29 -4.39
CA ILE A 41 -7.72 12.35 -4.10
C ILE A 41 -8.47 13.27 -5.06
N PRO A 42 -8.11 14.57 -5.20
CA PRO A 42 -8.77 15.47 -6.14
C PRO A 42 -8.49 15.13 -7.61
N GLU A 43 -7.30 14.58 -7.94
CA GLU A 43 -6.95 14.19 -9.32
C GLU A 43 -7.88 13.09 -9.86
N THR A 44 -8.27 12.13 -9.02
CA THR A 44 -9.10 10.98 -9.44
C THR A 44 -10.57 11.13 -9.06
N GLY A 45 -10.89 12.05 -8.16
CA GLY A 45 -12.23 12.26 -7.63
C GLY A 45 -12.74 11.07 -6.80
N VAL A 46 -11.84 10.24 -6.27
CA VAL A 46 -12.14 9.16 -5.32
C VAL A 46 -12.69 9.74 -4.02
N GLU A 47 -13.64 9.04 -3.39
CA GLU A 47 -14.14 9.44 -2.08
C GLU A 47 -13.06 9.20 -1.02
N ARG A 48 -12.82 10.18 -0.15
CA ARG A 48 -11.81 10.06 0.92
C ARG A 48 -12.05 8.85 1.82
N SER A 49 -13.32 8.55 2.12
CA SER A 49 -13.71 7.38 2.91
C SER A 49 -13.25 6.06 2.27
N TYR A 50 -13.20 5.97 0.93
CA TYR A 50 -12.77 4.76 0.24
C TYR A 50 -11.25 4.61 0.27
N VAL A 51 -10.52 5.74 0.29
CA VAL A 51 -9.07 5.75 0.50
C VAL A 51 -8.74 5.32 1.93
N ASP A 52 -9.44 5.87 2.92
CA ASP A 52 -9.24 5.52 4.33
C ASP A 52 -9.59 4.04 4.60
N ASP A 53 -10.69 3.53 4.02
CA ASP A 53 -11.04 2.10 4.06
C ASP A 53 -9.92 1.23 3.42
N ALA A 54 -9.37 1.65 2.28
CA ALA A 54 -8.31 0.92 1.58
C ALA A 54 -7.00 0.86 2.40
N GLU A 55 -6.67 1.91 3.16
CA GLU A 55 -5.54 1.93 4.10
C GLU A 55 -5.70 0.92 5.24
N LEU A 56 -6.94 0.57 5.58
CA LEU A 56 -7.28 -0.49 6.53
C LEU A 56 -7.40 -1.88 5.90
N GLY A 57 -7.08 -2.01 4.60
CA GLY A 57 -7.22 -3.26 3.85
C GLY A 57 -8.65 -3.56 3.39
N ILE A 58 -9.60 -2.64 3.57
CA ILE A 58 -10.99 -2.78 3.12
C ILE A 58 -11.10 -2.19 1.70
N LEU A 59 -10.73 -2.98 0.70
CA LEU A 59 -10.76 -2.53 -0.70
C LEU A 59 -12.14 -2.70 -1.34
N ARG A 60 -12.85 -1.59 -1.51
CA ARG A 60 -14.02 -1.48 -2.39
C ARG A 60 -13.55 -1.02 -3.77
N LEU A 61 -13.05 -1.95 -4.56
CA LEU A 61 -12.43 -1.63 -5.84
C LEU A 61 -13.48 -1.09 -6.83
N ASP A 62 -13.44 0.22 -7.05
CA ASP A 62 -14.13 0.91 -8.14
C ASP A 62 -13.12 1.57 -9.09
N GLU A 63 -13.62 2.21 -10.14
CA GLU A 63 -12.77 2.88 -11.13
C GLU A 63 -11.93 4.02 -10.53
N LYS A 64 -12.50 4.79 -9.61
CA LYS A 64 -11.84 5.97 -9.02
C LYS A 64 -10.74 5.56 -8.05
N LEU A 65 -10.98 4.55 -7.22
CA LEU A 65 -10.01 3.97 -6.31
C LEU A 65 -8.90 3.24 -7.08
N ALA A 66 -9.24 2.57 -8.19
CA ALA A 66 -8.24 1.99 -9.09
C ALA A 66 -7.33 3.07 -9.70
N CYS A 67 -7.91 4.18 -10.18
CA CYS A 67 -7.12 5.30 -10.67
C CYS A 67 -6.32 5.99 -9.55
N TYR A 68 -6.87 6.09 -8.34
CA TYR A 68 -6.15 6.60 -7.17
C TYR A 68 -4.90 5.76 -6.89
N ALA A 69 -5.03 4.43 -6.89
CA ALA A 69 -3.89 3.52 -6.75
C ALA A 69 -2.84 3.75 -7.85
N ALA A 70 -3.26 3.98 -9.11
CA ALA A 70 -2.33 4.27 -10.19
C ALA A 70 -1.63 5.63 -10.01
N CYS A 71 -2.35 6.66 -9.56
CA CYS A 71 -1.78 7.97 -9.24
C CYS A 71 -0.69 7.84 -8.16
N MET A 72 -0.99 7.15 -7.06
CA MET A 72 -0.02 6.89 -5.99
C MET A 72 1.19 6.12 -6.52
N MET A 73 0.98 5.01 -7.23
CA MET A 73 2.08 4.22 -7.79
C MET A 73 2.96 5.04 -8.75
N LYS A 74 2.38 5.97 -9.52
CA LYS A 74 3.13 6.87 -10.40
C LYS A 74 3.95 7.90 -9.63
N LYS A 75 3.37 8.54 -8.61
CA LYS A 75 4.10 9.53 -7.80
C LYS A 75 5.23 8.90 -6.99
N VAL A 76 5.05 7.67 -6.52
CA VAL A 76 6.11 6.87 -5.87
C VAL A 76 7.18 6.40 -6.87
N GLY A 77 6.84 6.28 -8.15
CA GLY A 77 7.73 5.79 -9.21
C GLY A 77 7.67 4.28 -9.44
N VAL A 78 6.77 3.57 -8.77
CA VAL A 78 6.47 2.14 -8.98
C VAL A 78 5.81 1.90 -10.33
N MET A 79 4.97 2.83 -10.79
CA MET A 79 4.35 2.78 -12.10
C MET A 79 4.88 3.92 -12.96
N ARG A 80 5.30 3.63 -14.19
CA ARG A 80 5.69 4.65 -15.16
C ARG A 80 4.48 5.30 -15.81
N ALA A 81 4.69 6.39 -16.55
CA ALA A 81 3.62 7.10 -17.25
C ALA A 81 2.86 6.20 -18.24
N ASP A 82 3.58 5.26 -18.88
CA ASP A 82 3.06 4.26 -19.82
C ASP A 82 2.39 3.05 -19.14
N GLY A 83 2.26 3.06 -17.80
CA GLY A 83 1.64 1.98 -17.03
C GLY A 83 2.52 0.77 -16.77
N SER A 84 3.75 0.75 -17.28
CA SER A 84 4.73 -0.29 -16.95
C SER A 84 5.16 -0.18 -15.49
N ILE A 85 5.44 -1.33 -14.86
CA ILE A 85 5.86 -1.39 -13.46
C ILE A 85 7.40 -1.31 -13.39
N ASN A 86 7.89 -0.56 -12.42
CA ASN A 86 9.29 -0.48 -12.06
C ASN A 86 9.57 -1.40 -10.87
N ASP A 87 9.99 -2.62 -11.17
CA ASP A 87 10.31 -3.65 -10.20
C ASP A 87 11.34 -3.21 -9.15
N GLU A 88 12.41 -2.54 -9.59
CA GLU A 88 13.49 -2.10 -8.70
C GLU A 88 12.97 -1.13 -7.64
N VAL A 89 12.17 -0.14 -8.05
CA VAL A 89 11.54 0.82 -7.13
C VAL A 89 10.50 0.15 -6.25
N ALA A 90 9.71 -0.79 -6.79
CA ALA A 90 8.71 -1.50 -6.00
C ALA A 90 9.36 -2.32 -4.87
N ILE A 91 10.42 -3.06 -5.19
CA ILE A 91 11.14 -3.89 -4.22
C ILE A 91 11.88 -3.01 -3.21
N SER A 92 12.50 -1.90 -3.65
CA SER A 92 13.19 -0.98 -2.73
C SER A 92 12.24 -0.29 -1.74
N LYS A 93 10.93 -0.28 -2.01
CA LYS A 93 9.89 0.30 -1.15
C LYS A 93 9.25 -0.70 -0.20
N ILE A 94 9.68 -1.96 -0.20
CA ILE A 94 9.22 -2.95 0.79
C ILE A 94 9.80 -2.55 2.16
N PRO A 95 8.96 -2.32 3.19
CA PRO A 95 9.44 -1.92 4.50
C PRO A 95 10.39 -2.95 5.13
N SER A 96 11.38 -2.50 5.88
CA SER A 96 12.38 -3.36 6.54
C SER A 96 11.78 -4.33 7.58
N GLY A 97 10.60 -4.01 8.12
CA GLY A 97 9.85 -4.87 9.05
C GLY A 97 9.07 -6.02 8.38
N ILE A 98 9.04 -6.07 7.04
CA ILE A 98 8.31 -7.08 6.26
C ILE A 98 9.28 -8.13 5.75
N ASN A 99 8.82 -9.39 5.62
CA ASN A 99 9.61 -10.43 4.97
C ASN A 99 9.82 -10.10 3.49
N GLN A 100 11.04 -9.68 3.15
CA GLN A 100 11.43 -9.23 1.81
C GLN A 100 11.21 -10.29 0.73
N GLU A 101 11.51 -11.55 1.02
CA GLU A 101 11.35 -12.65 0.07
C GLU A 101 9.88 -12.89 -0.27
N LYS A 102 9.03 -13.02 0.76
CA LYS A 102 7.59 -13.22 0.59
C LYS A 102 6.91 -12.02 -0.07
N ALA A 103 7.28 -10.80 0.31
CA ALA A 103 6.75 -9.59 -0.29
C ALA A 103 7.13 -9.48 -1.78
N THR A 104 8.38 -9.82 -2.13
CA THR A 104 8.86 -9.85 -3.51
C THR A 104 8.14 -10.92 -4.33
N GLU A 105 7.92 -12.10 -3.76
CA GLU A 105 7.13 -13.17 -4.40
C GLU A 105 5.70 -12.70 -4.71
N VAL A 106 5.02 -12.12 -3.71
CA VAL A 106 3.66 -11.59 -3.89
C VAL A 106 3.65 -10.44 -4.89
N PHE A 107 4.63 -9.55 -4.88
CA PHE A 107 4.76 -8.50 -5.89
C PHE A 107 4.85 -9.07 -7.30
N HIS A 108 5.72 -10.06 -7.53
CA HIS A 108 5.88 -10.68 -8.83
C HIS A 108 4.63 -11.45 -9.30
N LYS A 109 3.86 -12.01 -8.37
CA LYS A 109 2.55 -12.60 -8.63
C LYS A 109 1.53 -11.51 -9.02
N CYS A 110 1.40 -10.47 -8.20
CA CYS A 110 0.38 -9.44 -8.36
C CYS A 110 0.61 -8.55 -9.57
N LYS A 111 1.87 -8.22 -9.93
CA LYS A 111 2.16 -7.44 -11.13
C LYS A 111 1.78 -8.15 -12.43
N ARG A 112 1.53 -9.47 -12.41
CA ARG A 112 1.12 -10.25 -13.59
C ARG A 112 -0.39 -10.27 -13.81
N VAL A 113 -1.19 -9.72 -12.89
CA VAL A 113 -2.65 -9.68 -13.04
C VAL A 113 -3.03 -8.95 -14.34
N PRO A 114 -3.76 -9.59 -15.27
CA PRO A 114 -4.18 -8.97 -16.51
C PRO A 114 -5.11 -7.78 -16.24
N SER A 115 -4.95 -6.70 -17.00
CA SER A 115 -5.83 -5.53 -16.91
C SER A 115 -5.96 -4.86 -18.28
N LYS A 116 -6.99 -4.03 -18.44
CA LYS A 116 -7.30 -3.34 -19.69
C LYS A 116 -6.65 -1.96 -19.80
N ASN A 117 -6.31 -1.34 -18.67
CA ASN A 117 -5.72 -0.01 -18.58
C ASN A 117 -4.88 0.13 -17.29
N HIS A 118 -4.19 1.26 -17.15
CA HIS A 118 -3.24 1.49 -16.05
C HIS A 118 -3.93 1.68 -14.69
N CYS A 119 -5.12 2.31 -14.65
CA CYS A 119 -5.91 2.42 -13.42
C CYS A 119 -6.29 1.04 -12.89
N LEU A 120 -6.95 0.24 -13.74
CA LEU A 120 -7.38 -1.10 -13.38
C LEU A 120 -6.18 -2.01 -13.06
N LYS A 121 -5.02 -1.78 -13.71
CA LYS A 121 -3.77 -2.47 -13.34
C LYS A 121 -3.42 -2.23 -11.88
N ALA A 122 -3.31 -0.96 -11.48
CA ALA A 122 -2.92 -0.59 -10.12
C ALA A 122 -3.95 -1.05 -9.09
N GLY A 123 -5.24 -0.88 -9.37
CA GLY A 123 -6.31 -1.33 -8.49
C GLY A 123 -6.34 -2.85 -8.28
N LEU A 124 -6.16 -3.63 -9.36
CA LEU A 124 -6.08 -5.09 -9.27
C LEU A 124 -4.80 -5.56 -8.59
N MET A 125 -3.68 -4.86 -8.80
CA MET A 125 -2.45 -5.11 -8.05
C MET A 125 -2.65 -4.87 -6.55
N ALA A 126 -3.22 -3.72 -6.17
CA ALA A 126 -3.51 -3.39 -4.77
C ALA A 126 -4.42 -4.43 -4.12
N LYS A 127 -5.50 -4.84 -4.83
CA LYS A 127 -6.37 -5.91 -4.37
C LYS A 127 -5.61 -7.23 -4.18
N CYS A 128 -4.79 -7.62 -5.15
CA CYS A 128 -3.99 -8.83 -5.03
C CYS A 128 -3.03 -8.79 -3.83
N PHE A 129 -2.43 -7.64 -3.52
CA PHE A 129 -1.60 -7.49 -2.32
C PHE A 129 -2.39 -7.68 -1.04
N VAL A 130 -3.55 -7.03 -0.91
CA VAL A 130 -4.43 -7.19 0.26
C VAL A 130 -4.90 -8.63 0.42
N ASP A 131 -5.27 -9.30 -0.68
CA ASP A 131 -5.68 -10.72 -0.66
C ASP A 131 -4.53 -11.66 -0.23
N ASN A 132 -3.27 -11.21 -0.26
CA ASN A 132 -2.08 -11.99 0.15
C ASN A 132 -1.36 -11.37 1.37
N GLN A 133 -1.96 -10.39 2.06
CA GLN A 133 -1.29 -9.66 3.15
C GLN A 133 -0.89 -10.57 4.31
N ASP A 134 -1.73 -11.54 4.67
CA ASP A 134 -1.49 -12.47 5.77
C ASP A 134 -0.24 -13.33 5.51
N TYR A 135 -0.01 -13.72 4.25
CA TYR A 135 1.18 -14.47 3.84
C TYR A 135 2.46 -13.65 4.05
N VAL A 136 2.42 -12.38 3.67
CA VAL A 136 3.54 -11.43 3.76
C VAL A 136 3.85 -11.06 5.22
N LEU A 137 2.81 -10.90 6.04
CA LEU A 137 2.91 -10.56 7.46
C LEU A 137 3.25 -11.77 8.35
N GLY A 138 3.10 -12.99 7.84
CA GLY A 138 3.52 -14.21 8.54
C GLY A 138 2.56 -14.67 9.63
N ASP A 139 1.26 -14.40 9.46
CA ASP A 139 0.22 -14.84 10.39
C ASP A 139 -0.16 -16.34 10.29
#